data_AF-A0A932T4V3-F1
#
_entry.id   AF-A0A932T4V3-F1
#
_cell.length_a   1.000
_cell.length_b   1.000
_cell.length_c   1.000
_cell.angle_alpha   90.00
_cell.angle_beta   90.00
_cell.angle_gamma   90.00
#
_symmetry.space_group_name_H-M   'P 1'
#
loop_
_entity.id
_entity.type
_entity.pdbx_description
1 polymer ?
#
loop_
_entity_poly.entity_id
_entity_poly.type
_entity_poly.pdbx_seq_one_letter_code
_entity_poly.pdbx_strand_id
1 'polypeptide(L)'
;PVLVGNHLYLVNDAGIASCFDAKTGELHWRERLGGGFYASPLSADGRIYFFDITGTTTVIKPGKEFEIVAKNNLEEKTMASPAVADKAIFLRTAGNLYRLEQKKK
;
A
#
# COMPACT_ATOMS: atom_id res chain seq x y z
N PRO A 1 -7.25 1.68 -5.89
CA PRO A 1 -8.06 1.67 -4.64
C PRO A 1 -8.06 0.26 -4.05
N VAL A 2 -8.28 0.10 -2.74
CA VAL A 2 -8.53 -1.21 -2.11
C VAL A 2 -9.61 -1.06 -1.03
N LEU A 3 -10.54 -2.01 -0.97
CA LEU A 3 -11.63 -2.05 0.02
C LEU A 3 -11.27 -3.04 1.13
N VAL A 4 -11.32 -2.61 2.39
CA VAL A 4 -11.18 -3.48 3.57
C VAL A 4 -12.29 -3.17 4.57
N GLY A 5 -13.17 -4.14 4.80
CA GLY A 5 -14.40 -3.91 5.54
C GLY A 5 -15.26 -2.83 4.85
N ASN A 6 -15.61 -1.78 5.57
CA ASN A 6 -16.37 -0.63 5.03
C ASN A 6 -15.47 0.54 4.60
N HIS A 7 -14.15 0.36 4.55
CA HIS A 7 -13.21 1.45 4.30
C HIS A 7 -12.54 1.31 2.94
N LEU A 8 -12.63 2.34 2.11
CA LEU A 8 -12.01 2.42 0.79
C LEU A 8 -10.73 3.26 0.87
N TYR A 9 -9.59 2.62 0.58
CA TYR A 9 -8.27 3.25 0.61
C TYR A 9 -7.79 3.59 -0.80
N LEU A 10 -7.31 4.81 -0.98
CA LEU A 10 -6.78 5.32 -2.24
C LEU A 10 -5.43 5.99 -2.02
N VAL A 11 -4.65 6.06 -3.09
CA VAL A 11 -3.52 6.97 -3.23
C VAL A 11 -3.57 7.58 -4.63
N ASN A 12 -3.26 8.85 -4.76
CA ASN A 12 -3.11 9.50 -6.07
C ASN A 12 -1.64 9.65 -6.46
N ASP A 13 -1.40 10.02 -7.72
CA ASP A 13 -0.06 10.14 -8.30
C ASP A 13 0.86 11.12 -7.55
N ALA A 14 0.27 12.08 -6.82
CA ALA A 14 0.99 13.09 -6.02
C ALA A 14 1.26 12.63 -4.56
N GLY A 15 1.02 11.36 -4.26
CA GLY A 15 1.30 10.77 -2.95
C GLY A 15 0.36 11.23 -1.83
N ILE A 16 -0.89 11.53 -2.17
CA ILE A 16 -1.96 11.74 -1.19
C ILE A 16 -2.72 10.43 -1.01
N ALA A 17 -2.56 9.82 0.17
CA ALA A 17 -3.37 8.70 0.60
C ALA A 17 -4.67 9.18 1.24
N SER A 18 -5.74 8.44 1.08
CA SER A 18 -7.04 8.77 1.67
C SER A 18 -7.84 7.52 2.02
N CYS A 19 -8.72 7.66 2.99
CA CYS A 19 -9.69 6.64 3.38
C CYS A 19 -11.09 7.24 3.42
N PHE A 20 -12.03 6.52 2.83
CA PHE A 20 -13.44 6.89 2.81
C PHE A 20 -14.29 5.77 3.38
N ASP A 21 -15.46 6.11 3.91
CA ASP A 21 -16.55 5.14 4.05
C ASP A 21 -16.96 4.69 2.64
N ALA A 22 -16.94 3.39 2.38
CA ALA A 22 -17.16 2.82 1.06
C ALA A 22 -18.63 2.92 0.59
N LYS A 23 -19.58 3.15 1.50
CA LYS A 23 -21.00 3.26 1.18
C LYS A 23 -21.43 4.71 1.02
N THR A 24 -20.98 5.59 1.92
CA THR A 24 -21.42 7.00 1.95
C THR A 24 -20.48 7.92 1.18
N GLY A 25 -19.22 7.52 0.97
CA GLY A 25 -18.18 8.39 0.43
C GLY A 25 -17.67 9.43 1.43
N GLU A 26 -18.03 9.32 2.71
CA GLU A 26 -17.51 10.21 3.76
C GLU A 26 -15.99 10.04 3.90
N LEU A 27 -15.24 11.15 3.87
CA LEU A 27 -13.79 11.14 4.08
C LEU A 27 -13.48 10.93 5.57
N HIS A 28 -12.74 9.88 5.90
CA HIS A 28 -12.24 9.67 7.27
C HIS A 28 -10.89 10.37 7.49
N TRP A 29 -9.95 10.21 6.55
CA TRP A 29 -8.65 10.86 6.62
C TRP A 29 -8.03 11.04 5.24
N ARG A 30 -7.13 12.01 5.15
CA ARG A 30 -6.34 12.32 3.96
C ARG A 30 -4.94 12.75 4.38
N GLU A 31 -3.94 12.00 3.96
CA GLU A 31 -2.56 12.15 4.42
C GLU A 31 -1.56 12.18 3.27
N ARG A 32 -0.45 12.90 3.47
CA ARG A 32 0.62 12.99 2.48
C ARG A 32 1.69 11.94 2.80
N LEU A 33 1.84 10.96 1.91
CA LEU A 33 2.94 9.99 1.96
C LEU A 33 4.22 10.54 1.35
N GLY A 34 4.09 11.47 0.38
CA GLY A 34 5.21 11.92 -0.46
C GLY A 34 5.58 10.88 -1.53
N GLY A 35 6.44 11.25 -2.48
CA GLY A 35 6.76 10.38 -3.62
C GLY A 35 5.68 10.36 -4.71
N GLY A 36 5.92 9.57 -5.75
CA GLY A 36 4.97 9.34 -6.85
C GLY A 36 4.39 7.93 -6.78
N PHE A 37 3.12 7.76 -7.18
CA PHE A 37 2.43 6.46 -7.09
C PHE A 37 1.79 6.09 -8.42
N TYR A 38 2.16 4.93 -8.95
CA TYR A 38 1.47 4.28 -10.08
C TYR A 38 0.94 2.89 -9.72
N ALA A 39 1.56 2.26 -8.72
CA ALA A 39 1.12 0.98 -8.20
C ALA A 39 -0.19 1.14 -7.41
N SER A 40 -1.08 0.17 -7.55
CA SER A 40 -2.29 0.11 -6.74
C SER A 40 -1.95 -0.20 -5.27
N PRO A 41 -2.68 0.36 -4.30
CA PRO A 41 -2.61 -0.10 -2.92
C PRO A 41 -2.97 -1.58 -2.82
N LEU A 42 -2.35 -2.28 -1.88
CA LEU A 42 -2.61 -3.69 -1.60
C LEU A 42 -3.12 -3.85 -0.17
N SER A 43 -4.05 -4.78 0.06
CA SER A 43 -4.34 -5.30 1.39
C SER A 43 -3.86 -6.74 1.51
N ALA A 44 -3.07 -7.02 2.55
CA ALA A 44 -2.56 -8.35 2.87
C ALA A 44 -2.16 -8.41 4.35
N ASP A 45 -2.32 -9.58 5.00
CA ASP A 45 -1.90 -9.79 6.40
C ASP A 45 -2.42 -8.71 7.38
N GLY A 46 -3.69 -8.30 7.22
CA GLY A 46 -4.32 -7.29 8.09
C GLY A 46 -3.74 -5.87 7.95
N ARG A 47 -2.96 -5.58 6.91
CA ARG A 47 -2.35 -4.27 6.65
C ARG A 47 -2.72 -3.73 5.27
N ILE A 48 -2.52 -2.43 5.07
CA ILE A 48 -2.57 -1.76 3.76
C ILE A 48 -1.16 -1.32 3.38
N TYR A 49 -0.78 -1.52 2.12
CA TYR A 49 0.53 -1.20 1.57
C TYR A 49 0.38 -0.20 0.42
N PHE A 50 1.20 0.85 0.44
CA PHE A 50 1.32 1.85 -0.62
C PHE A 50 2.75 1.84 -1.16
N PHE A 51 2.92 1.68 -2.46
CA PHE A 51 4.22 1.51 -3.12
C PHE A 51 4.52 2.73 -3.99
N ASP A 52 5.54 3.49 -3.62
CA ASP A 52 5.97 4.63 -4.42
C ASP A 52 6.96 4.22 -5.52
N ILE A 53 7.17 5.12 -6.48
CA ILE A 53 8.03 4.88 -7.63
C ILE A 53 9.53 4.71 -7.31
N THR A 54 9.94 5.08 -6.10
CA THR A 54 11.33 5.00 -5.64
C THR A 54 11.67 3.65 -5.01
N GLY A 55 10.66 2.79 -4.81
CA GLY A 55 10.81 1.51 -4.11
C GLY A 55 10.41 1.58 -2.64
N THR A 56 9.97 2.74 -2.15
CA THR A 56 9.49 2.89 -0.78
C THR A 56 8.07 2.34 -0.66
N THR A 57 7.88 1.45 0.30
CA THR A 57 6.56 0.92 0.67
C THR A 57 6.17 1.47 2.04
N THR A 58 5.08 2.24 2.11
CA THR A 58 4.46 2.66 3.37
C THR A 58 3.36 1.67 3.76
N VAL A 59 3.39 1.20 5.00
CA VAL A 59 2.45 0.21 5.52
C VAL A 59 1.64 0.82 6.66
N ILE A 60 0.31 0.70 6.59
CA ILE A 60 -0.60 1.25 7.61
C ILE A 60 -1.55 0.19 8.17
N LYS A 61 -2.11 0.45 9.34
CA LYS A 61 -3.29 -0.28 9.82
C LYS A 61 -4.55 0.17 9.06
N PRO A 62 -5.48 -0.74 8.74
CA PRO A 62 -6.81 -0.36 8.27
C PRO A 62 -7.60 0.30 9.42
N GLY A 63 -8.18 1.48 9.18
CA GLY A 63 -9.14 2.10 10.09
C GLY A 63 -9.52 3.53 9.69
N LYS A 64 -10.34 4.15 10.54
CA LYS A 64 -10.71 5.58 10.47
C LYS A 64 -9.60 6.52 10.95
N GLU A 65 -8.53 5.97 11.51
CA GLU A 65 -7.34 6.71 11.90
C GLU A 65 -6.18 6.29 11.01
N PHE A 66 -5.31 7.24 10.68
CA PHE A 66 -4.11 6.97 9.91
C PHE A 66 -2.96 6.59 10.85
N GLU A 67 -2.52 5.33 10.79
CA GLU A 67 -1.41 4.83 11.60
C GLU A 67 -0.41 4.05 10.73
N ILE A 68 0.81 4.60 10.58
CA ILE A 68 1.92 3.92 9.90
C ILE A 68 2.54 2.91 10.87
N VAL A 69 2.66 1.65 10.41
CA VAL A 69 3.30 0.58 11.17
C VAL A 69 4.67 0.20 10.65
N ALA A 70 4.97 0.51 9.39
CA ALA A 70 6.29 0.28 8.81
C ALA A 70 6.52 1.15 7.56
N LYS A 71 7.79 1.41 7.27
CA LYS A 71 8.28 1.88 5.98
C LYS A 71 9.45 1.01 5.56
N ASN A 72 9.40 0.49 4.34
CA ASN A 72 10.47 -0.36 3.77
C ASN A 72 10.93 0.27 2.46
N ASN A 73 12.19 0.05 2.06
CA ASN A 73 12.68 0.46 0.76
C ASN A 73 13.47 -0.69 0.12
N LEU A 74 13.20 -0.98 -1.14
CA LEU A 74 13.92 -1.98 -1.93
C LEU A 74 15.09 -1.40 -2.73
N GLU A 75 15.36 -0.10 -2.59
CA GLU A 75 16.42 0.65 -3.28
C GLU A 75 16.36 0.53 -4.81
N GLU A 76 15.17 0.23 -5.34
CA GLU A 76 14.94 0.06 -6.77
C GLU A 76 13.55 0.55 -7.15
N LYS A 77 13.46 1.22 -8.32
CA LYS A 77 12.19 1.76 -8.82
C LYS A 77 11.16 0.65 -9.03
N THR A 78 9.91 0.95 -8.70
CA THR A 78 8.76 0.08 -9.02
C THR A 78 7.60 0.90 -9.56
N MET A 79 6.88 0.34 -10.53
CA MET A 79 5.66 0.94 -11.06
C MET A 79 4.53 -0.10 -11.18
N ALA A 80 4.82 -1.35 -10.83
CA ALA A 80 3.89 -2.44 -10.98
C ALA A 80 3.09 -2.61 -9.68
N SER A 81 1.79 -2.85 -9.81
CA SER A 81 0.99 -3.32 -8.68
C SER A 81 1.53 -4.67 -8.20
N PRO A 82 1.69 -4.88 -6.88
CA PRO A 82 2.09 -6.17 -6.34
C PRO A 82 0.99 -7.22 -6.54
N ALA A 83 1.37 -8.50 -6.46
CA ALA A 83 0.45 -9.62 -6.41
C ALA A 83 0.61 -10.39 -5.09
N VAL A 84 -0.46 -11.02 -4.61
CA VAL A 84 -0.41 -11.92 -3.46
C VAL A 84 -0.68 -13.33 -3.95
N ALA A 85 0.19 -14.26 -3.58
CA ALA A 85 -0.03 -15.69 -3.76
C ALA A 85 0.53 -16.46 -2.56
N ASP A 86 -0.24 -17.43 -2.08
CA ASP A 86 0.01 -18.16 -0.83
C ASP A 86 0.25 -17.22 0.35
N LYS A 87 1.47 -17.21 0.88
CA LYS A 87 1.91 -16.42 2.04
C LYS A 87 2.87 -15.30 1.66
N ALA A 88 2.97 -15.02 0.37
CA ALA A 88 3.95 -14.10 -0.18
C ALA A 88 3.31 -12.95 -0.96
N ILE A 89 3.95 -11.79 -0.85
CA ILE A 89 3.76 -10.67 -1.76
C ILE A 89 4.85 -10.76 -2.84
N PHE A 90 4.42 -10.72 -4.09
CA PHE A 90 5.29 -10.64 -5.25
C PHE A 90 5.32 -9.21 -5.75
N LEU A 91 6.52 -8.61 -5.77
CA LEU A 91 6.72 -7.22 -6.18
C LEU A 91 7.78 -7.14 -7.28
N ARG A 92 7.37 -6.66 -8.45
CA ARG A 92 8.27 -6.39 -9.58
C ARG A 92 8.87 -5.01 -9.44
N THR A 93 10.18 -4.91 -9.50
CA THR A 93 10.95 -3.66 -9.61
C THR A 93 11.49 -3.50 -11.04
N ALA A 94 12.36 -2.52 -11.28
CA ALA A 94 12.92 -2.27 -12.59
C ALA A 94 13.70 -3.47 -13.15
N GLY A 95 14.53 -4.12 -12.33
CA GLY A 95 15.39 -5.23 -12.71
C GLY A 95 15.08 -6.56 -12.01
N ASN A 96 14.20 -6.59 -11.00
CA ASN A 96 13.99 -7.79 -10.18
C ASN A 96 12.50 -8.14 -9.98
N LEU A 97 12.28 -9.38 -9.56
CA LEU A 97 11.00 -9.85 -9.01
C LEU A 97 11.26 -10.40 -7.60
N TYR A 98 10.73 -9.72 -6.58
CA TYR A 98 10.86 -10.12 -5.20
C TYR A 98 9.70 -11.00 -4.76
N ARG A 99 9.99 -12.01 -3.94
CA ARG A 99 9.02 -12.78 -3.16
C ARG A 99 9.21 -12.46 -1.68
N LEU A 100 8.30 -11.68 -1.10
CA LEU A 100 8.35 -11.21 0.29
C LEU A 100 7.39 -12.03 1.15
N GLU A 101 7.91 -12.72 2.16
CA GLU A 101 7.13 -13.55 3.09
C GLU A 101 7.63 -13.31 4.52
N GLN A 102 6.72 -13.30 5.50
CA GLN A 102 7.13 -13.30 6.90
C GLN A 102 7.76 -14.64 7.28
N LYS A 103 8.95 -14.60 7.89
CA LYS A 103 9.54 -15.81 8.46
C LYS A 103 8.59 -16.36 9.53
N LYS A 104 8.23 -17.64 9.42
CA LYS A 104 7.55 -18.35 10.51
C LYS A 104 8.45 -18.28 11.75
N LYS A 105 7.85 -17.88 12.88
CA LYS A 105 8.45 -18.14 14.19
C LYS A 105 8.39 -19.62 14.50
#